data_AF-D2ARR2-F1
#
_entry.id   AF-D2ARR2-F1
#
_cell.length_a   1.000
_cell.length_b   1.000
_cell.length_c   1.000
_cell.angle_alpha   90.00
_cell.angle_beta   90.00
_cell.angle_gamma   90.00
#
_symmetry.space_group_name_H-M   'P 1'
#
loop_
_entity.id
_entity.type
_entity.pdbx_description
1 polymer ?
#
loop_
_entity_poly.entity_id
_entity_poly.type
_entity_poly.pdbx_seq_one_letter_code
_entity_poly.pdbx_strand_id
1 'polypeptide(L)'
;MKYEIDLRNDHWIGAGSLLIIGLRALDAGIFAELDAFAWVQGWETDRGRLFRHAYRDPRFGTLLECGLCHGADTTGRRQPCSLCDGTGRIDRLRPEVRDER
;
A
#
# COMPACT_ATOMS: atom_id res chain seq x y z
N MET A 1 33.70 -50.76 -19.31
CA MET A 1 33.12 -50.38 -17.99
C MET A 1 32.44 -49.04 -18.20
N LYS A 2 31.11 -49.00 -18.32
CA LYS A 2 30.32 -47.77 -18.56
C LYS A 2 29.83 -47.28 -17.21
N TYR A 3 30.20 -46.06 -16.82
CA TYR A 3 29.64 -45.40 -15.64
C TYR A 3 28.47 -44.56 -16.14
N GLU A 4 27.27 -44.97 -15.79
CA GLU A 4 26.06 -44.17 -15.96
C GLU A 4 25.98 -43.24 -14.77
N ILE A 5 26.21 -41.94 -15.00
CA ILE A 5 26.14 -40.93 -13.95
C ILE A 5 24.66 -40.55 -13.83
N ASP A 6 23.99 -41.14 -12.85
CA ASP A 6 22.67 -40.72 -12.40
C ASP A 6 22.81 -39.41 -11.61
N LEU A 7 22.65 -38.28 -12.32
CA LEU A 7 22.63 -36.95 -11.71
C LEU A 7 21.28 -36.77 -10.99
N ARG A 8 21.28 -37.17 -9.71
CA ARG A 8 20.20 -36.93 -8.74
C ARG A 8 19.69 -35.49 -8.80
N ASN A 9 18.42 -35.37 -9.13
CA ASN A 9 17.66 -34.15 -9.40
C ASN A 9 17.18 -33.44 -8.11
N ASP A 10 18.00 -33.40 -7.06
CA ASP A 10 17.59 -32.92 -5.72
C ASP A 10 17.99 -31.46 -5.44
N HIS A 11 18.86 -30.87 -6.26
CA HIS A 11 19.44 -29.54 -6.01
C HIS A 11 18.46 -28.38 -6.34
N TRP A 12 17.49 -28.61 -7.23
CA TRP A 12 16.59 -27.55 -7.72
C TRP A 12 15.50 -27.13 -6.72
N ILE A 13 15.08 -28.03 -5.81
CA ILE A 13 14.03 -27.73 -4.82
C ILE A 13 14.57 -26.79 -3.72
N GLY A 14 15.82 -26.97 -3.29
CA GLY A 14 16.44 -26.15 -2.23
C GLY A 14 16.71 -24.71 -2.64
N ALA A 15 17.19 -24.49 -3.86
CA ALA A 15 17.48 -23.15 -4.38
C ALA A 15 16.22 -22.28 -4.53
N GLY A 16 15.11 -22.87 -5.01
CA GLY A 16 13.83 -22.18 -5.14
C GLY A 16 13.25 -21.75 -3.78
N SER A 17 13.33 -22.60 -2.76
CA SER A 17 12.87 -22.26 -1.41
C SER A 17 13.70 -21.15 -0.76
N LEU A 18 15.03 -21.18 -0.91
CA LEU A 18 15.90 -20.13 -0.39
C LEU A 18 15.66 -18.78 -1.07
N LEU A 19 15.40 -18.79 -2.39
CA LEU A 19 15.05 -17.57 -3.12
C LEU A 19 13.75 -16.96 -2.60
N ILE A 20 12.71 -17.78 -2.39
CA ILE A 20 11.42 -17.29 -1.86
C ILE A 20 11.59 -16.71 -0.45
N ILE A 21 12.36 -17.36 0.42
CA ILE A 21 12.66 -16.87 1.77
C ILE A 21 13.41 -15.53 1.69
N GLY A 22 14.43 -15.43 0.84
CA GLY A 22 15.19 -14.20 0.63
C GLY A 22 14.33 -13.04 0.13
N LEU A 23 13.44 -13.30 -0.84
CA LEU A 23 12.51 -12.30 -1.37
C LEU A 23 11.53 -11.81 -0.29
N ARG A 24 11.04 -12.70 0.58
CA ARG A 24 10.17 -12.35 1.71
C ARG A 24 10.90 -11.52 2.77
N ALA A 25 12.16 -11.85 3.07
CA ALA A 25 12.96 -11.09 4.01
C ALA A 25 13.26 -9.68 3.49
N LEU A 26 13.57 -9.56 2.19
CA LEU A 26 13.79 -8.28 1.54
C LEU A 26 12.51 -7.43 1.54
N ASP A 27 11.37 -8.04 1.20
CA ASP A 27 10.06 -7.39 1.23
C ASP A 27 9.74 -6.82 2.62
N ALA A 28 9.88 -7.64 3.66
CA ALA A 28 9.69 -7.19 5.04
C ALA A 28 10.66 -6.06 5.45
N GLY A 29 11.92 -6.14 4.99
CA GLY A 29 12.93 -5.12 5.27
C GLY A 29 12.62 -3.76 4.63
N ILE A 30 12.20 -3.76 3.36
CA ILE A 30 11.87 -2.53 2.61
C ILE A 30 10.70 -1.79 3.26
N PHE A 31 9.67 -2.51 3.71
CA PHE A 31 8.47 -1.90 4.27
C PHE A 31 8.50 -1.76 5.81
N ALA A 32 9.57 -2.15 6.49
CA ALA A 32 9.63 -2.18 7.95
C ALA A 32 9.26 -0.84 8.60
N GLU A 33 9.77 0.27 8.08
CA GLU A 33 9.47 1.61 8.60
C GLU A 33 8.01 2.02 8.36
N LEU A 34 7.50 1.78 7.15
CA LEU A 34 6.12 2.10 6.79
C LEU A 34 5.12 1.24 7.59
N ASP A 35 5.44 -0.03 7.80
CA ASP A 35 4.65 -0.94 8.63
C ASP A 35 4.65 -0.52 10.10
N ALA A 36 5.80 -0.07 10.63
CA ALA A 36 5.89 0.47 11.98
C ALA A 36 5.06 1.75 12.12
N PHE A 37 5.16 2.66 11.16
CA PHE A 37 4.34 3.88 11.13
C PHE A 37 2.85 3.55 11.06
N ALA A 38 2.45 2.68 10.13
CA ALA A 38 1.07 2.24 9.98
C ALA A 38 0.54 1.61 11.28
N TRP A 39 1.35 0.81 11.96
CA TRP A 39 1.00 0.24 13.27
C TRP A 39 0.79 1.32 14.33
N VAL A 40 1.70 2.30 14.45
CA VAL A 40 1.56 3.44 15.37
C VAL A 40 0.31 4.26 15.08
N GLN A 41 -0.02 4.46 13.80
CA GLN A 41 -1.22 5.21 13.39
C GLN A 41 -2.52 4.39 13.49
N GLY A 42 -2.44 3.08 13.74
CA GLY A 42 -3.60 2.18 13.74
C GLY A 42 -4.20 1.98 12.34
N TRP A 43 -3.38 2.04 11.29
CA TRP A 43 -3.79 1.80 9.92
C TRP A 43 -3.92 0.31 9.61
N GLU A 44 -4.90 -0.04 8.79
CA GLU A 44 -5.02 -1.36 8.18
C GLU A 44 -3.91 -1.55 7.13
N THR A 45 -3.29 -2.72 7.12
CA THR A 45 -2.21 -3.06 6.17
C THR A 45 -2.56 -4.34 5.41
N ASP A 46 -2.61 -4.28 4.09
CA ASP A 46 -2.76 -5.44 3.20
C ASP A 46 -1.42 -5.77 2.52
N ARG A 47 -1.00 -7.04 2.66
CA ARG A 47 0.27 -7.59 2.16
C ARG A 47 0.05 -8.68 1.10
N GLY A 48 -1.05 -8.61 0.35
CA GLY A 48 -1.46 -9.64 -0.61
C GLY A 48 -0.47 -9.95 -1.74
N ARG A 49 0.56 -9.12 -1.97
CA ARG A 49 1.60 -9.35 -3.00
C ARG A 49 2.98 -8.94 -2.47
N LEU A 50 4.00 -9.72 -2.86
CA LEU A 50 5.41 -9.35 -2.65
C LEU A 50 5.67 -7.97 -3.28
N PHE A 51 6.39 -7.13 -2.55
CA PHE A 51 6.80 -5.78 -2.90
C PHE A 51 5.66 -4.80 -3.15
N ARG A 52 4.48 -5.09 -2.61
CA ARG A 52 3.32 -4.19 -2.67
C ARG A 52 2.50 -4.30 -1.40
N HIS A 53 2.69 -3.32 -0.52
CA HIS A 53 1.83 -3.12 0.64
C HIS A 53 0.80 -2.03 0.32
N ALA A 54 -0.44 -2.23 0.77
CA ALA A 54 -1.47 -1.20 0.76
C ALA A 54 -1.80 -0.83 2.20
N TYR A 55 -1.83 0.47 2.48
CA TYR A 55 -2.14 1.02 3.79
C TYR A 55 -3.44 1.79 3.73
N ARG A 56 -4.32 1.57 4.69
CA ARG A 56 -5.62 2.22 4.78
C ARG A 56 -5.85 2.76 6.18
N ASP A 57 -6.06 4.06 6.31
CA ASP A 57 -6.49 4.65 7.58
C ASP A 57 -8.00 4.40 7.75
N PRO A 58 -8.44 3.65 8.79
CA PRO A 58 -9.86 3.38 9.05
C PRO A 58 -10.71 4.63 9.23
N ARG A 59 -10.10 5.76 9.61
CA ARG A 59 -10.80 7.04 9.76
C ARG A 59 -11.38 7.55 8.44
N PHE A 60 -10.81 7.17 7.28
CA PHE A 60 -11.45 7.47 6.00
C PHE A 60 -12.70 6.62 5.74
N GLY A 61 -12.87 5.50 6.43
CA GLY A 61 -14.08 4.67 6.36
C GLY A 61 -15.28 5.28 7.08
N THR A 62 -15.04 6.18 8.04
CA THR A 62 -16.12 6.91 8.74
C THR A 62 -16.54 8.18 8.02
N LEU A 63 -15.88 8.52 6.91
CA LEU A 63 -16.27 9.66 6.11
C LEU A 63 -17.48 9.27 5.28
N LEU A 64 -18.61 9.89 5.61
CA LEU A 64 -19.84 9.72 4.86
C LEU A 64 -19.77 10.57 3.60
N GLU A 65 -20.20 10.00 2.48
CA GLU A 65 -20.50 10.81 1.31
C GLU A 65 -21.56 11.85 1.69
N CYS A 66 -21.41 13.07 1.16
CA CYS A 66 -22.40 14.10 1.39
C CYS A 66 -23.76 13.64 0.88
N GLY A 67 -24.79 13.57 1.73
CA GLY A 67 -26.13 13.14 1.31
C GLY A 67 -26.83 14.08 0.32
N LEU A 68 -26.26 15.26 0.04
CA LEU A 68 -26.77 16.23 -0.93
C LEU A 68 -26.06 16.15 -2.28
N CYS A 69 -24.73 16.01 -2.28
CA CYS A 69 -23.94 16.03 -3.51
C CYS A 69 -23.30 14.69 -3.88
N HIS A 70 -23.30 13.70 -2.99
CA HIS A 70 -22.64 12.40 -3.15
C HIS A 70 -21.16 12.51 -3.57
N GLY A 71 -20.49 13.60 -3.17
CA GLY A 71 -19.12 13.87 -3.60
C GLY A 71 -18.99 14.41 -5.03
N ALA A 72 -20.06 14.94 -5.63
CA ALA A 72 -19.95 15.76 -6.84
C ALA A 72 -18.96 16.92 -6.62
N ASP A 73 -18.23 17.28 -7.66
CA ASP A 73 -17.13 18.27 -7.67
C ASP A 73 -15.74 17.77 -7.19
N THR A 74 -15.46 16.45 -7.29
CA THR A 74 -14.08 15.92 -7.20
C THR A 74 -13.11 16.50 -8.23
N THR A 75 -13.62 17.16 -9.27
CA THR A 75 -12.85 17.84 -10.32
C THR A 75 -12.30 19.18 -9.87
N GLY A 76 -11.43 19.21 -8.85
CA GLY A 76 -10.37 20.21 -8.60
C GLY A 76 -10.70 21.72 -8.60
N ARG A 77 -11.95 22.12 -8.84
CA ARG A 77 -12.37 23.52 -8.81
C ARG A 77 -12.54 23.88 -7.34
N ARG A 78 -11.89 24.96 -6.94
CA ARG A 78 -11.92 25.52 -5.58
C ARG A 78 -13.30 26.12 -5.23
N GLN A 79 -14.32 25.89 -6.06
CA GLN A 79 -15.67 26.38 -5.84
C GLN A 79 -16.39 25.47 -4.84
N PRO A 80 -17.11 26.03 -3.86
CA PRO A 80 -17.96 25.25 -2.98
C PRO A 80 -19.01 24.53 -3.81
N CYS A 81 -19.29 23.27 -3.47
CA CYS A 81 -20.29 22.47 -4.17
C CYS A 81 -21.65 23.16 -4.05
N SER A 82 -22.34 23.40 -5.17
CA SER A 82 -23.61 24.15 -5.18
C SER A 82 -24.75 23.44 -4.43
N LEU A 83 -24.59 22.14 -4.15
CA LEU A 83 -25.57 21.32 -3.45
C LEU A 83 -25.34 21.27 -1.93
N CYS A 84 -24.10 21.39 -1.46
CA CYS A 84 -23.78 21.30 -0.02
C CYS A 84 -23.03 22.53 0.54
N ASP A 85 -22.88 23.57 -0.28
CA ASP A 85 -22.11 24.79 0.00
C ASP A 85 -20.69 24.52 0.52
N GLY A 86 -20.09 23.40 0.09
CA GLY A 86 -18.75 22.99 0.51
C GLY A 86 -18.64 22.34 1.89
N THR A 87 -19.74 22.14 2.62
CA THR A 87 -19.72 21.50 3.96
C THR A 87 -19.39 20.01 3.95
N GLY A 88 -19.54 19.35 2.81
CA GLY A 88 -19.29 17.91 2.64
C GLY A 88 -17.87 17.53 2.18
N ARG A 89 -16.88 18.41 2.33
CA ARG A 89 -15.51 18.16 1.81
C ARG A 89 -14.62 17.43 2.80
N ILE A 90 -13.95 16.40 2.30
CA ILE A 90 -12.74 15.83 2.87
C ILE A 90 -11.59 16.51 2.15
N ASP A 91 -10.98 17.54 2.75
CA ASP A 91 -9.77 18.13 2.19
C ASP A 91 -8.63 17.12 2.35
N ARG A 92 -8.20 16.51 1.23
CA ARG A 92 -6.87 15.89 1.20
C ARG A 92 -5.87 17.02 1.40
N LEU A 93 -5.26 17.08 2.58
CA LEU A 93 -4.07 17.91 2.80
C LEU A 93 -3.08 17.57 1.67
N ARG A 94 -2.88 18.52 0.76
CA ARG A 94 -1.75 18.47 -0.17
C ARG A 94 -0.51 18.44 0.71
N PRO A 95 0.45 17.51 0.52
CA PRO A 95 1.72 17.64 1.20
C PRO A 95 2.29 19.00 0.79
N GLU A 96 2.59 19.84 1.78
CA GLU A 96 3.27 21.10 1.54
C GLU A 96 4.59 20.77 0.86
N VAL A 97 4.70 21.13 -0.43
CA VAL A 97 5.99 21.12 -1.11
C VAL A 97 6.79 22.23 -0.43
N ARG A 98 7.67 21.84 0.49
CA ARG A 98 8.67 22.74 1.05
C ARG A 98 9.63 23.09 -0.09
N ASP A 99 9.45 24.29 -0.64
CA ASP A 99 10.39 24.88 -1.59
C ASP A 99 11.60 25.35 -0.76
N GLU A 100 12.62 24.50 -0.68
CA GLU A 100 13.91 24.85 -0.09
C GLU A 100 14.68 25.69 -1.11
N ARG A 101 14.72 27.00 -0.84
CA ARG A 101 15.53 27.99 -1.56
C ARG A 101 16.91 28.13 -0.94
#